data_AF-A0A9D1T364-F1
#
_entry.id   AF-A0A9D1T364-F1
#
_cell.length_a   1.000
_cell.length_b   1.000
_cell.length_c   1.000
_cell.angle_alpha   90.00
_cell.angle_beta   90.00
_cell.angle_gamma   90.00
#
_symmetry.space_group_name_H-M   'P 1'
#
loop_
_entity.id
_entity.type
_entity.pdbx_description
1 polymer ?
#
loop_
_entity_poly.entity_id
_entity_poly.type
_entity_poly.pdbx_seq_one_letter_code
_entity_poly.pdbx_strand_id
1 'polypeptide(L)'
;MAYQCYPDKWSSVQLAAIELAGKTIQQLADKWLTTPEGQEVPNFRWLETRYQILFAHMIFIYKNKVFAVYVDLDGAMPVAHANRLREAAERWDLVPCVFSGQISGRFNPWGLWHLVTQRPVDPRRMADDTPAEMSQWERRALSIDIAVDVLKKEGYEIDSFCTIPEIDPQVVFKDREGRICWCLVREWIGDDPAAPSAEDFRTFADDRPPMQVRDGYFIGVSIASLEPVVRDRAGEIIPLDRRFKAHDYPLYRSVMMGVEPCGPTLIHRRITLPPGAKTGYDPL
;
A
#
# COMPACT_ATOMS: atom_id res chain seq x y z
N MET A 1 -5.42 8.15 -16.57
CA MET A 1 -5.46 6.78 -17.13
C MET A 1 -6.41 5.97 -16.26
N ALA A 2 -7.47 5.37 -16.80
CA ALA A 2 -8.39 4.60 -15.99
C ALA A 2 -7.80 3.20 -15.74
N TYR A 3 -7.45 2.90 -14.49
CA TYR A 3 -7.11 1.53 -14.11
C TYR A 3 -8.39 0.72 -14.05
N GLN A 4 -8.62 -0.11 -15.06
CA GLN A 4 -9.71 -1.06 -15.03
C GLN A 4 -9.30 -2.21 -14.10
N CYS A 5 -9.92 -2.28 -12.91
CA CYS A 5 -9.85 -3.48 -12.07
C CYS A 5 -10.38 -4.65 -12.91
N TYR A 6 -9.59 -5.71 -13.05
CA TYR A 6 -9.96 -6.85 -13.89
C TYR A 6 -11.30 -7.43 -13.42
N PRO A 7 -12.30 -7.55 -14.31
CA PRO A 7 -13.58 -8.16 -13.96
C PRO A 7 -13.54 -9.70 -13.91
N ASP A 8 -12.43 -10.32 -14.35
CA ASP A 8 -12.33 -11.77 -14.45
C ASP A 8 -11.78 -12.39 -13.17
N LYS A 9 -12.56 -13.31 -12.58
CA LYS A 9 -12.08 -14.16 -11.48
C LYS A 9 -10.88 -14.96 -11.97
N TRP A 10 -9.76 -14.79 -11.29
CA TRP A 10 -8.57 -15.62 -11.43
C TRP A 10 -8.95 -17.10 -11.45
N SER A 11 -8.39 -17.88 -12.37
CA SER A 11 -8.60 -19.32 -12.37
C SER A 11 -7.96 -19.95 -11.14
N SER A 12 -8.48 -21.09 -10.69
CA SER A 12 -7.90 -21.85 -9.56
C SER A 12 -6.41 -22.17 -9.79
N VAL A 13 -6.02 -22.39 -11.04
CA VAL A 13 -4.63 -22.65 -11.44
C VAL A 13 -3.77 -21.40 -11.23
N GLN A 14 -4.24 -20.22 -11.62
CA GLN A 14 -3.49 -18.98 -11.40
C GLN A 14 -3.34 -18.65 -9.92
N LEU A 15 -4.40 -18.85 -9.13
CA LEU A 15 -4.33 -18.67 -7.67
C LEU A 15 -3.30 -19.62 -7.03
N ALA A 16 -3.32 -20.89 -7.41
CA ALA A 16 -2.35 -21.88 -6.93
C ALA A 16 -0.90 -21.52 -7.32
N ALA A 17 -0.72 -20.95 -8.51
CA ALA A 17 0.60 -20.50 -8.98
C ALA A 17 1.13 -19.31 -8.19
N ILE A 18 0.26 -18.33 -7.91
CA ILE A 18 0.59 -17.18 -7.07
C ILE A 18 0.95 -17.64 -5.65
N GLU A 19 0.16 -18.55 -5.08
CA GLU A 19 0.44 -19.11 -3.76
C GLU A 19 1.78 -19.87 -3.74
N LEU A 20 2.05 -20.69 -4.76
CA LEU A 20 3.32 -21.41 -4.91
C LEU A 20 4.52 -20.45 -5.03
N ALA A 21 4.39 -19.41 -5.85
CA ALA A 21 5.43 -18.39 -6.02
C ALA A 21 5.71 -17.67 -4.69
N GLY A 22 4.67 -17.25 -3.98
CA GLY A 22 4.79 -16.63 -2.67
C GLY A 22 5.48 -17.53 -1.64
N LYS A 23 5.06 -18.80 -1.54
CA LYS A 23 5.70 -19.81 -0.67
C LYS A 23 7.17 -20.03 -1.03
N THR A 24 7.49 -20.09 -2.32
CA THR A 24 8.86 -20.27 -2.79
C THR A 24 9.74 -19.09 -2.38
N ILE A 25 9.27 -17.86 -2.62
CA ILE A 25 9.99 -16.63 -2.23
C ILE A 25 10.16 -16.59 -0.71
N GLN A 26 9.12 -16.91 0.07
CA GLN A 26 9.20 -16.95 1.53
C GLN A 26 10.23 -17.97 2.01
N GLN A 27 10.21 -19.20 1.50
CA GLN A 27 11.18 -20.24 1.88
C GLN A 27 12.62 -19.83 1.58
N LEU A 28 12.85 -19.15 0.46
CA LEU A 28 14.18 -18.64 0.11
C LEU A 28 14.57 -17.44 0.98
N ALA A 29 13.61 -16.57 1.32
CA ALA A 29 13.81 -15.49 2.28
C ALA A 29 14.24 -16.05 3.64
N ASP A 30 13.49 -17.01 4.17
CA ASP A 30 13.78 -17.68 5.44
C ASP A 30 15.14 -18.38 5.42
N LYS A 31 15.54 -18.94 4.27
CA LYS A 31 16.80 -19.67 4.14
C LYS A 31 18.02 -18.75 3.96
N TRP A 32 17.87 -17.64 3.25
CA TRP A 32 19.01 -16.87 2.73
C TRP A 32 19.09 -15.43 3.22
N LEU A 33 18.01 -14.91 3.80
CA LEU A 33 17.93 -13.55 4.30
C LEU A 33 17.86 -13.49 5.83
N THR A 34 17.71 -14.63 6.52
CA THR A 34 17.81 -14.73 7.97
C THR A 34 19.24 -14.55 8.45
N THR A 35 19.41 -13.93 9.62
CA THR A 35 20.73 -13.86 10.26
C THR A 35 21.10 -15.18 10.91
N PRO A 36 22.40 -15.47 11.11
CA PRO A 36 22.88 -16.67 11.78
C PRO A 36 22.30 -16.88 13.19
N GLU A 37 21.87 -15.80 13.87
CA GLU A 37 21.29 -15.88 15.21
C GLU A 37 19.79 -16.26 15.24
N GLY A 38 19.16 -16.54 14.10
CA GLY A 38 17.76 -16.99 14.05
C GLY A 38 16.73 -15.93 14.46
N GLN A 39 17.11 -14.65 14.43
CA GLN A 39 16.16 -13.54 14.53
C GLN A 39 15.34 -13.41 13.23
N GLU A 40 14.10 -12.87 13.34
CA GLU A 40 13.24 -12.55 12.20
C GLU A 40 14.04 -11.91 11.07
N VAL A 41 13.77 -12.32 9.81
CA VAL A 41 14.48 -11.86 8.61
C VAL A 41 14.64 -10.34 8.64
N PRO A 42 15.81 -9.77 9.01
CA PRO A 42 15.91 -8.34 9.16
C PRO A 42 15.71 -7.75 7.78
N ASN A 43 14.70 -6.89 7.66
CA ASN A 43 14.39 -6.14 6.45
C ASN A 43 13.71 -6.91 5.31
N PHE A 44 13.21 -8.15 5.49
CA PHE A 44 12.25 -8.74 4.54
C PHE A 44 10.83 -8.58 5.08
N ARG A 45 9.92 -8.01 4.28
CA ARG A 45 8.49 -7.95 4.62
C ARG A 45 7.64 -8.03 3.37
N TRP A 46 6.50 -8.71 3.48
CA TRP A 46 5.46 -8.56 2.48
C TRP A 46 4.80 -7.19 2.66
N LEU A 47 4.76 -6.41 1.58
CA LEU A 47 3.98 -5.18 1.54
C LEU A 47 2.55 -5.50 1.10
N GLU A 48 2.39 -6.42 0.14
CA GLU A 48 1.08 -6.83 -0.31
C GLU A 48 1.11 -8.24 -0.92
N THR A 49 0.23 -9.13 -0.45
CA THR A 49 0.09 -10.52 -0.93
C THR A 49 -1.29 -10.80 -1.52
N ARG A 50 -2.06 -9.76 -1.84
CA ARG A 50 -3.50 -9.89 -2.12
C ARG A 50 -3.81 -9.65 -3.60
N TYR A 51 -4.77 -10.44 -4.09
CA TYR A 51 -5.17 -10.63 -5.49
C TYR A 51 -5.79 -9.40 -6.20
N GLN A 52 -5.63 -8.20 -5.66
CA GLN A 52 -6.26 -6.96 -6.15
C GLN A 52 -5.25 -5.94 -6.71
N ILE A 53 -3.96 -6.27 -6.73
CA ILE A 53 -2.94 -5.35 -7.24
C ILE A 53 -3.04 -5.23 -8.76
N LEU A 54 -3.15 -4.00 -9.23
CA LEU A 54 -3.44 -3.64 -10.63
C LEU A 54 -2.26 -3.84 -11.60
N PHE A 55 -1.05 -4.05 -11.09
CA PHE A 55 0.18 -4.16 -11.89
C PHE A 55 1.14 -5.29 -11.47
N ALA A 56 0.94 -5.94 -10.32
CA ALA A 56 1.72 -7.08 -9.83
C ALA A 56 0.77 -8.07 -9.13
N HIS A 57 1.21 -9.27 -8.77
CA HIS A 57 0.41 -10.21 -7.95
C HIS A 57 0.82 -10.18 -6.48
N MET A 58 2.07 -9.82 -6.22
CA MET A 58 2.62 -9.70 -4.87
C MET A 58 3.75 -8.69 -4.87
N ILE A 59 3.94 -8.05 -3.72
CA ILE A 59 4.97 -7.04 -3.52
C ILE A 59 5.65 -7.32 -2.19
N PHE A 60 6.97 -7.44 -2.22
CA PHE A 60 7.77 -7.59 -1.00
C PHE A 60 8.88 -6.54 -0.97
N ILE A 61 9.32 -6.22 0.23
CA ILE A 61 10.44 -5.32 0.49
C ILE A 61 11.58 -6.17 1.00
N TYR A 62 12.78 -5.91 0.48
CA TYR A 62 14.02 -6.40 1.06
C TYR A 62 15.02 -5.25 1.14
N LYS A 63 15.43 -4.90 2.37
CA LYS A 63 16.25 -3.72 2.67
C LYS A 63 15.70 -2.45 2.01
N ASN A 64 16.50 -1.79 1.16
CA ASN A 64 16.14 -0.56 0.50
C ASN A 64 15.40 -0.72 -0.84
N LYS A 65 15.06 -1.95 -1.24
CA LYS A 65 14.37 -2.24 -2.51
C LYS A 65 12.98 -2.83 -2.29
N VAL A 66 12.06 -2.42 -3.16
CA VAL A 66 10.71 -2.98 -3.28
C VAL A 66 10.63 -3.79 -4.56
N PHE A 67 10.20 -5.05 -4.46
CA PHE A 67 10.11 -5.98 -5.58
C PHE A 67 8.64 -6.20 -5.91
N ALA A 68 8.22 -5.77 -7.10
CA ALA A 68 6.87 -5.97 -7.60
C ALA A 68 6.86 -7.18 -8.54
N VAL A 69 6.16 -8.24 -8.15
CA VAL A 69 6.26 -9.55 -8.81
C VAL A 69 4.95 -9.88 -9.52
N TYR A 70 5.04 -10.08 -10.83
CA TYR A 70 4.00 -10.71 -11.64
C TYR A 70 4.31 -12.20 -11.79
N VAL A 71 3.32 -13.08 -11.61
CA VAL A 71 3.49 -14.53 -11.78
C VAL A 71 3.07 -14.92 -13.18
N ASP A 72 4.02 -15.36 -14.00
CA ASP A 72 3.77 -15.80 -15.37
C ASP A 72 3.84 -17.33 -15.45
N LEU A 73 2.68 -17.94 -15.66
CA LEU A 73 2.50 -19.38 -15.74
C LEU A 73 2.97 -19.96 -17.08
N ASP A 74 2.66 -19.26 -18.16
CA ASP A 74 2.74 -19.81 -19.52
C ASP A 74 3.82 -19.13 -20.37
N GLY A 75 4.59 -18.20 -19.78
CA GLY A 75 5.55 -17.37 -20.50
C GLY A 75 4.87 -16.34 -21.42
N ALA A 76 3.61 -16.03 -21.13
CA ALA A 76 2.71 -15.25 -22.00
C ALA A 76 2.07 -14.09 -21.23
N MET A 77 2.85 -13.38 -20.41
CA MET A 77 2.40 -12.15 -19.76
C MET A 77 1.75 -11.18 -20.77
N PRO A 78 0.51 -10.71 -20.53
CA PRO A 78 -0.14 -9.76 -21.42
C PRO A 78 0.62 -8.43 -21.51
N VAL A 79 0.75 -7.89 -22.72
CA VAL A 79 1.46 -6.61 -22.98
C VAL A 79 0.93 -5.46 -22.09
N ALA A 80 -0.38 -5.41 -21.88
CA ALA A 80 -1.00 -4.41 -21.00
C ALA A 80 -0.50 -4.50 -19.55
N HIS A 81 -0.35 -5.72 -19.01
CA HIS A 81 0.23 -5.92 -17.67
C HIS A 81 1.71 -5.54 -17.65
N ALA A 82 2.47 -5.94 -18.67
CA ALA A 82 3.90 -5.62 -18.74
C ALA A 82 4.13 -4.10 -18.79
N ASN A 83 3.28 -3.36 -19.51
CA ASN A 83 3.30 -1.91 -19.53
C ASN A 83 2.99 -1.33 -18.15
N ARG A 84 1.91 -1.76 -17.49
CA ARG A 84 1.53 -1.26 -16.16
C ARG A 84 2.59 -1.53 -15.09
N LEU A 85 3.17 -2.73 -15.07
CA LEU A 85 4.23 -3.09 -14.12
C LEU A 85 5.48 -2.23 -14.35
N ARG A 86 5.85 -2.00 -15.62
CA ARG A 86 6.98 -1.12 -15.97
C ARG A 86 6.72 0.33 -15.57
N GLU A 87 5.55 0.87 -15.91
CA GLU A 87 5.17 2.24 -15.56
C GLU A 87 5.15 2.43 -14.04
N ALA A 88 4.57 1.49 -13.29
CA ALA A 88 4.56 1.52 -11.83
C ALA A 88 5.98 1.45 -11.26
N ALA A 89 6.83 0.59 -11.81
CA ALA A 89 8.21 0.45 -11.37
C ALA A 89 9.06 1.69 -11.62
N GLU A 90 8.92 2.32 -12.79
CA GLU A 90 9.59 3.58 -13.10
C GLU A 90 9.10 4.72 -12.21
N ARG A 91 7.78 4.78 -11.97
CA ARG A 91 7.16 5.86 -11.22
C ARG A 91 7.41 5.79 -9.72
N TRP A 92 7.49 4.59 -9.15
CA TRP A 92 7.56 4.36 -7.70
C TRP A 92 8.85 3.66 -7.24
N ASP A 93 9.87 3.63 -8.10
CA ASP A 93 11.18 3.02 -7.82
C ASP A 93 11.06 1.57 -7.32
N LEU A 94 10.29 0.77 -8.06
CA LEU A 94 10.12 -0.66 -7.79
C LEU A 94 11.05 -1.47 -8.71
N VAL A 95 11.42 -2.68 -8.28
CA VAL A 95 12.10 -3.67 -9.10
C VAL A 95 11.02 -4.53 -9.78
N PRO A 96 10.77 -4.38 -11.10
CA PRO A 96 9.72 -5.12 -11.78
C PRO A 96 10.20 -6.54 -12.06
N CYS A 97 9.54 -7.51 -11.46
CA CYS A 97 9.90 -8.92 -11.52
C CYS A 97 8.81 -9.75 -12.17
N VAL A 98 9.21 -10.75 -12.93
CA VAL A 98 8.37 -11.85 -13.40
C VAL A 98 8.82 -13.12 -12.69
N PHE A 99 7.93 -13.73 -11.92
CA PHE A 99 8.15 -15.06 -11.38
C PHE A 99 7.76 -16.09 -12.44
N SER A 100 8.73 -16.85 -12.92
CA SER A 100 8.53 -17.91 -13.90
C SER A 100 9.50 -19.05 -13.65
N GLY A 101 9.00 -20.29 -13.74
CA GLY A 101 9.75 -21.51 -13.41
C GLY A 101 10.99 -21.73 -14.29
N GLN A 102 10.96 -21.32 -15.56
CA GLN A 102 12.10 -21.37 -16.48
C GLN A 102 11.93 -20.35 -17.62
N ILE A 103 12.77 -19.32 -17.67
CA ILE A 103 12.99 -18.57 -18.91
C ILE A 103 14.16 -19.24 -19.64
N SER A 104 13.88 -19.85 -20.80
CA SER A 104 14.89 -20.38 -21.74
C SER A 104 15.89 -21.38 -21.12
N GLY A 105 15.45 -22.25 -20.21
CA GLY A 105 16.29 -23.28 -19.59
C GLY A 105 17.36 -22.77 -18.62
N ARG A 106 17.33 -21.48 -18.26
CA ARG A 106 18.25 -20.88 -17.30
C ARG A 106 17.71 -21.06 -15.87
N PHE A 107 18.58 -21.53 -14.98
CA PHE A 107 18.24 -21.66 -13.56
C PHE A 107 18.40 -20.32 -12.85
N ASN A 108 17.31 -19.82 -12.25
CA ASN A 108 17.37 -18.81 -11.21
C ASN A 108 16.74 -19.39 -9.95
N PRO A 109 17.48 -19.53 -8.85
CA PRO A 109 16.92 -20.09 -7.63
C PRO A 109 15.71 -19.30 -7.08
N TRP A 110 15.69 -17.98 -7.25
CA TRP A 110 14.56 -17.14 -6.84
C TRP A 110 13.34 -17.25 -7.76
N GLY A 111 13.50 -17.80 -8.97
CA GLY A 111 12.46 -17.79 -10.00
C GLY A 111 12.12 -16.38 -10.54
N LEU A 112 12.81 -15.33 -10.09
CA LEU A 112 12.51 -13.94 -10.39
C LEU A 112 13.33 -13.42 -11.57
N TRP A 113 12.69 -12.86 -12.59
CA TRP A 113 13.36 -12.30 -13.75
C TRP A 113 13.00 -10.83 -13.87
N HIS A 114 13.99 -9.97 -14.08
CA HIS A 114 13.72 -8.56 -14.24
C HIS A 114 12.92 -8.35 -15.54
N LEU A 115 11.74 -7.74 -15.45
CA LEU A 115 10.80 -7.61 -16.58
C LEU A 115 11.45 -7.00 -17.83
N VAL A 116 12.21 -5.90 -17.65
CA VAL A 116 12.85 -5.18 -18.76
C VAL A 116 14.14 -5.85 -19.24
N THR A 117 15.08 -6.15 -18.33
CA THR A 117 16.41 -6.64 -18.73
C THR A 117 16.48 -8.15 -18.97
N GLN A 118 15.44 -8.90 -18.57
CA GLN A 118 15.37 -10.36 -18.59
C GLN A 118 16.53 -11.05 -17.86
N ARG A 119 17.22 -10.32 -16.97
CA ARG A 119 18.28 -10.87 -16.14
C ARG A 119 17.69 -11.51 -14.87
N PRO A 120 18.31 -12.57 -14.34
CA PRO A 120 17.87 -13.16 -13.08
C PRO A 120 18.01 -12.14 -11.96
N VAL A 121 16.97 -12.02 -11.14
CA VAL A 121 16.92 -11.17 -9.95
C VAL A 121 17.31 -12.01 -8.74
N ASP A 122 18.31 -11.53 -8.01
CA ASP A 122 18.67 -12.01 -6.66
C ASP A 122 18.56 -10.81 -5.70
N PRO A 123 17.52 -10.75 -4.86
CA PRO A 123 17.29 -9.64 -3.94
C PRO A 123 18.53 -9.27 -3.09
N ARG A 124 19.35 -10.26 -2.72
CA ARG A 124 20.58 -10.06 -1.93
C ARG A 124 21.64 -9.23 -2.62
N ARG A 125 21.67 -9.28 -3.96
CA ARG A 125 22.64 -8.57 -4.79
C ARG A 125 22.12 -7.22 -5.27
N MET A 126 20.80 -7.03 -5.23
CA MET A 126 20.14 -5.82 -5.71
C MET A 126 19.83 -4.82 -4.61
N ALA A 127 19.67 -5.30 -3.37
CA ALA A 127 19.35 -4.47 -2.22
C ALA A 127 20.55 -4.34 -1.29
N ASP A 128 20.67 -3.17 -0.67
CA ASP A 128 21.69 -2.82 0.31
C ASP A 128 21.07 -2.04 1.48
N ASP A 129 21.88 -1.71 2.48
CA ASP A 129 21.41 -1.05 3.70
C ASP A 129 21.39 0.49 3.58
N THR A 130 21.58 1.04 2.38
CA THR A 130 21.51 2.48 2.15
C THR A 130 20.06 2.95 2.32
N PRO A 131 19.79 3.95 3.19
CA PRO A 131 18.44 4.48 3.35
C PRO A 131 17.86 4.93 2.00
N ALA A 132 16.73 4.34 1.63
CA ALA A 132 15.95 4.75 0.47
C ALA A 132 14.60 5.29 0.94
N GLU A 133 14.23 6.46 0.41
CA GLU A 133 12.95 7.07 0.71
C GLU A 133 11.79 6.24 0.13
N MET A 134 10.69 6.17 0.86
CA MET A 134 9.45 5.54 0.41
C MET A 134 8.80 6.38 -0.68
N SER A 135 8.39 5.73 -1.76
CA SER A 135 7.57 6.36 -2.79
C SER A 135 6.18 6.76 -2.26
N GLN A 136 5.51 7.65 -2.98
CA GLN A 136 4.13 8.04 -2.67
C GLN A 136 3.18 6.84 -2.60
N TRP A 137 3.36 5.84 -3.48
CA TRP A 137 2.56 4.63 -3.46
C TRP A 137 2.83 3.78 -2.21
N GLU A 138 4.10 3.62 -1.81
CA GLU A 138 4.44 2.90 -0.58
C GLU A 138 3.83 3.54 0.67
N ARG A 139 3.92 4.88 0.77
CA ARG A 139 3.28 5.63 1.88
C ARG A 139 1.76 5.44 1.89
N ARG A 140 1.13 5.44 0.71
CA ARG A 140 -0.31 5.21 0.57
C ARG A 140 -0.70 3.79 0.94
N ALA A 141 0.02 2.78 0.44
CA ALA A 141 -0.22 1.38 0.76
C ALA A 141 -0.13 1.13 2.27
N LEU A 142 0.92 1.64 2.92
CA LEU A 142 1.09 1.57 4.37
C LEU A 142 -0.07 2.24 5.12
N SER A 143 -0.48 3.45 4.69
CA SER A 143 -1.61 4.16 5.30
C SER A 143 -2.91 3.37 5.20
N ILE A 144 -3.15 2.72 4.07
CA ILE A 144 -4.34 1.89 3.85
C ILE A 144 -4.31 0.64 4.71
N ASP A 145 -3.17 -0.03 4.84
CA ASP A 145 -3.03 -1.19 5.73
C ASP A 145 -3.34 -0.83 7.18
N ILE A 146 -2.84 0.31 7.65
CA ILE A 146 -3.15 0.85 8.98
C ILE A 146 -4.66 1.13 9.12
N ALA A 147 -5.26 1.82 8.14
CA ALA A 147 -6.69 2.13 8.15
C ALA A 147 -7.55 0.85 8.16
N VAL A 148 -7.18 -0.15 7.36
CA VAL A 148 -7.83 -1.46 7.31
C VAL A 148 -7.74 -2.18 8.65
N ASP A 149 -6.58 -2.17 9.31
CA ASP A 149 -6.40 -2.76 10.63
C ASP A 149 -7.26 -2.06 11.69
N VAL A 150 -7.30 -0.72 11.68
CA VAL A 150 -8.17 0.08 12.56
C VAL A 150 -9.64 -0.27 12.34
N LEU A 151 -10.12 -0.27 11.09
CA LEU A 151 -11.50 -0.60 10.76
C LEU A 151 -11.89 -2.02 11.22
N LYS A 152 -10.99 -3.00 11.02
CA LYS A 152 -11.20 -4.38 11.50
C LYS A 152 -11.25 -4.47 13.02
N LYS A 153 -10.37 -3.76 13.73
CA LYS A 153 -10.37 -3.70 15.20
C LYS A 153 -11.67 -3.09 15.76
N GLU A 154 -12.26 -2.15 15.03
CA GLU A 154 -13.58 -1.57 15.33
C GLU A 154 -14.76 -2.49 14.95
N GLY A 155 -14.48 -3.68 14.40
CA GLY A 155 -15.49 -4.68 14.07
C GLY A 155 -16.17 -4.49 12.70
N TYR A 156 -15.55 -3.73 11.80
CA TYR A 156 -16.03 -3.59 10.42
C TYR A 156 -15.48 -4.69 9.50
N GLU A 157 -16.27 -5.08 8.50
CA GLU A 157 -15.86 -6.06 7.49
C GLU A 157 -15.31 -5.35 6.26
N ILE A 158 -14.04 -5.57 5.90
CA ILE A 158 -13.46 -4.97 4.70
C ILE A 158 -13.96 -5.71 3.46
N ASP A 159 -14.59 -4.97 2.55
CA ASP A 159 -15.07 -5.48 1.27
C ASP A 159 -13.95 -5.41 0.21
N SER A 160 -13.37 -4.23 0.02
CA SER A 160 -12.28 -4.00 -0.93
C SER A 160 -11.43 -2.80 -0.56
N PHE A 161 -10.22 -2.71 -1.12
CA PHE A 161 -9.38 -1.53 -0.98
C PHE A 161 -8.51 -1.33 -2.23
N CYS A 162 -8.00 -0.12 -2.44
CA CYS A 162 -7.16 0.23 -3.59
C CYS A 162 -5.96 1.08 -3.16
N THR A 163 -4.75 0.58 -3.45
CA THR A 163 -3.49 1.25 -3.08
C THR A 163 -3.02 2.30 -4.09
N ILE A 164 -3.69 2.43 -5.24
CA ILE A 164 -3.33 3.44 -6.25
C ILE A 164 -3.69 4.85 -5.74
N PRO A 165 -2.72 5.77 -5.60
CA PRO A 165 -2.95 7.08 -5.03
C PRO A 165 -4.06 7.91 -5.71
N GLU A 166 -4.26 7.70 -7.01
CA GLU A 166 -5.23 8.42 -7.85
C GLU A 166 -6.65 7.84 -7.84
N ILE A 167 -6.85 6.67 -7.21
CA ILE A 167 -8.15 6.00 -7.19
C ILE A 167 -8.78 6.18 -5.82
N ASP A 168 -9.95 6.81 -5.82
CA ASP A 168 -10.80 6.96 -4.65
C ASP A 168 -12.14 6.22 -4.86
N PRO A 169 -12.78 5.71 -3.79
CA PRO A 169 -12.26 5.64 -2.42
C PRO A 169 -11.19 4.56 -2.26
N GLN A 170 -10.35 4.68 -1.23
CA GLN A 170 -9.30 3.69 -0.95
C GLN A 170 -9.83 2.43 -0.28
N VAL A 171 -10.90 2.52 0.51
CA VAL A 171 -11.44 1.37 1.23
C VAL A 171 -12.96 1.35 1.10
N VAL A 172 -13.52 0.20 0.81
CA VAL A 172 -14.95 -0.11 0.89
C VAL A 172 -15.10 -1.17 1.98
N PHE A 173 -16.09 -0.99 2.86
CA PHE A 173 -16.30 -1.87 4.00
C PHE A 173 -17.78 -1.96 4.33
N LYS A 174 -18.17 -2.95 5.12
CA LYS A 174 -19.49 -3.05 5.73
C LYS A 174 -19.43 -2.65 7.19
N ASP A 175 -20.36 -1.80 7.59
CA ASP A 175 -20.51 -1.44 8.99
C ASP A 175 -21.12 -2.58 9.82
N ARG A 176 -21.33 -2.35 11.12
CA ARG A 176 -21.87 -3.35 12.05
C ARG A 176 -23.31 -3.75 11.73
N GLU A 177 -24.03 -2.93 10.96
CA GLU A 177 -25.38 -3.21 10.47
C GLU A 177 -25.37 -3.85 9.08
N GLY A 178 -24.19 -4.10 8.50
CA GLY A 178 -24.01 -4.71 7.18
C GLY A 178 -24.18 -3.73 6.01
N ARG A 179 -24.25 -2.42 6.28
CA ARG A 179 -24.38 -1.39 5.23
C ARG A 179 -23.03 -1.13 4.59
N ILE A 180 -23.02 -0.95 3.26
CA ILE A 180 -21.79 -0.67 2.52
C ILE A 180 -21.41 0.80 2.70
N CYS A 181 -20.21 1.02 3.21
CA CYS A 181 -19.58 2.31 3.44
C CYS A 181 -18.29 2.43 2.61
N TRP A 182 -17.80 3.66 2.45
CA TRP A 182 -16.51 3.94 1.82
C TRP A 182 -15.65 4.85 2.67
N CYS A 183 -14.33 4.76 2.52
CA CYS A 183 -13.38 5.57 3.27
C CYS A 183 -12.27 6.12 2.36
N LEU A 184 -12.03 7.43 2.47
CA LEU A 184 -10.81 8.05 1.97
C LEU A 184 -9.71 7.88 3.00
N VAL A 185 -8.55 7.40 2.54
CA VAL A 185 -7.35 7.27 3.37
C VAL A 185 -6.29 8.22 2.83
N ARG A 186 -5.76 9.07 3.69
CA ARG A 186 -4.71 10.05 3.35
C ARG A 186 -3.59 10.03 4.38
N GLU A 187 -2.38 10.30 3.91
CA GLU A 187 -1.28 10.72 4.79
C GLU A 187 -1.68 12.05 5.44
N TRP A 188 -1.49 12.16 6.74
CA TRP A 188 -1.90 13.30 7.55
C TRP A 188 -0.76 13.81 8.41
N ILE A 189 -0.68 15.13 8.52
CA ILE A 189 0.32 15.83 9.32
C ILE A 189 -0.45 16.63 10.38
N GLY A 190 -0.11 16.40 11.65
CA GLY A 190 -0.95 16.74 12.81
C GLY A 190 -1.50 18.18 12.89
N ASP A 191 -0.87 19.13 12.22
CA ASP A 191 -1.22 20.56 12.23
C ASP A 191 -1.39 21.16 10.81
N ASP A 192 -1.60 20.35 9.77
CA ASP A 192 -1.70 20.82 8.37
C ASP A 192 -2.99 21.63 8.12
N PRO A 193 -2.92 22.94 7.83
CA PRO A 193 -4.08 23.73 7.44
C PRO A 193 -4.67 23.34 6.07
N ALA A 194 -3.95 22.54 5.27
CA ALA A 194 -4.43 21.95 4.01
C ALA A 194 -5.08 20.57 4.18
N ALA A 195 -5.29 20.14 5.43
CA ALA A 195 -6.25 19.11 5.79
C ALA A 195 -7.53 19.21 4.95
N PRO A 196 -7.98 18.14 4.26
CA PRO A 196 -9.24 18.20 3.53
C PRO A 196 -10.35 18.60 4.49
N SER A 197 -10.93 19.76 4.24
CA SER A 197 -12.04 20.27 5.03
C SER A 197 -13.27 19.38 4.82
N ALA A 198 -14.25 19.52 5.70
CA ALA A 198 -15.55 18.89 5.50
C ALA A 198 -16.28 19.36 4.22
N GLU A 199 -15.82 20.45 3.60
CA GLU A 199 -16.30 20.95 2.30
C GLU A 199 -15.60 20.23 1.15
N ASP A 200 -14.27 20.08 1.20
CA ASP A 200 -13.50 19.29 0.23
C ASP A 200 -14.00 17.84 0.14
N PHE A 201 -14.38 17.26 1.29
CA PHE A 201 -14.95 15.92 1.36
C PHE A 201 -16.36 15.83 0.76
N ARG A 202 -17.17 16.90 0.89
CA ARG A 202 -18.52 16.95 0.32
C ARG A 202 -18.48 17.12 -1.19
N THR A 203 -17.67 18.05 -1.70
CA THR A 203 -17.45 18.22 -3.14
C THR A 203 -16.96 16.91 -3.78
N PHE A 204 -16.08 16.18 -3.10
CA PHE A 204 -15.60 14.88 -3.57
C PHE A 204 -16.73 13.85 -3.80
N ALA A 205 -17.72 13.78 -2.91
CA ALA A 205 -18.88 12.89 -3.05
C ALA A 205 -19.89 13.43 -4.07
N ASP A 206 -20.08 14.75 -4.13
CA ASP A 206 -21.02 15.41 -5.03
C ASP A 206 -20.66 15.16 -6.51
N ASP A 207 -19.37 15.10 -6.84
CA ASP A 207 -18.89 14.79 -8.19
C ASP A 207 -18.98 13.29 -8.57
N ARG A 208 -19.39 12.42 -7.63
CA ARG A 208 -19.41 10.96 -7.79
C ARG A 208 -20.75 10.36 -7.33
N PRO A 209 -21.78 10.32 -8.19
CA PRO A 209 -23.12 9.84 -7.83
C PRO A 209 -23.17 8.46 -7.14
N PRO A 210 -22.35 7.45 -7.51
CA PRO A 210 -22.34 6.16 -6.80
C PRO A 210 -21.91 6.23 -5.33
N MET A 211 -21.24 7.30 -4.92
CA MET A 211 -20.74 7.51 -3.56
C MET A 211 -21.74 8.27 -2.68
N GLN A 212 -22.65 9.06 -3.28
CA GLN A 212 -23.66 9.84 -2.56
C GLN A 212 -24.71 8.98 -1.84
N VAL A 213 -24.93 7.75 -2.31
CA VAL A 213 -25.92 6.81 -1.77
C VAL A 213 -25.38 5.95 -0.61
N ARG A 214 -24.14 6.20 -0.16
CA ARG A 214 -23.45 5.41 0.87
C ARG A 214 -22.74 6.32 1.86
N ASP A 215 -22.62 5.85 3.10
CA ASP A 215 -21.89 6.60 4.13
C ASP A 215 -20.39 6.66 3.81
N GLY A 216 -19.85 7.87 3.86
CA GLY A 216 -18.45 8.19 3.58
C GLY A 216 -17.67 8.56 4.82
N TYR A 217 -16.45 8.04 4.93
CA TYR A 217 -15.53 8.25 6.05
C TYR A 217 -14.18 8.79 5.58
N PHE A 218 -13.44 9.42 6.50
CA PHE A 218 -12.07 9.88 6.28
C PHE A 218 -11.16 9.32 7.38
N ILE A 219 -10.00 8.80 6.99
CA ILE A 219 -8.94 8.39 7.91
C ILE A 219 -7.64 9.09 7.49
N GLY A 220 -7.14 9.93 8.40
CA GLY A 220 -5.81 10.52 8.32
C GLY A 220 -4.79 9.64 9.05
N VAL A 221 -3.68 9.34 8.39
CA VAL A 221 -2.60 8.51 8.96
C VAL A 221 -1.31 9.31 9.00
N SER A 222 -0.73 9.48 10.18
CA SER A 222 0.59 10.10 10.33
C SER A 222 1.67 9.04 10.52
N ILE A 223 2.75 9.16 9.77
CA ILE A 223 3.84 8.19 9.75
C ILE A 223 5.15 8.97 9.96
N ALA A 224 6.02 8.44 10.83
CA ALA A 224 7.34 9.00 11.05
C ALA A 224 8.39 7.89 11.10
N SER A 225 9.56 8.15 10.51
CA SER A 225 10.70 7.24 10.60
C SER A 225 11.46 7.43 11.92
N LEU A 226 11.75 6.34 12.61
CA LEU A 226 12.60 6.35 13.81
C LEU A 226 14.07 6.57 13.42
N GLU A 227 14.49 5.93 12.33
CA GLU A 227 15.84 6.02 11.78
C GLU A 227 15.81 6.47 10.30
N PRO A 228 16.91 7.05 9.77
CA PRO A 228 18.05 7.57 10.50
C PRO A 228 17.65 8.73 11.41
N VAL A 229 18.54 9.09 12.33
CA VAL A 229 18.33 10.25 13.20
C VAL A 229 18.28 11.51 12.34
N VAL A 230 17.13 12.17 12.31
CA VAL A 230 16.96 13.44 11.61
C VAL A 230 17.47 14.57 12.50
N ARG A 231 18.23 15.49 11.91
CA ARG A 231 18.77 16.69 12.57
C ARG A 231 18.27 17.95 11.88
N ASP A 232 18.08 19.02 12.64
CA ASP A 232 17.71 20.32 12.10
C ASP A 232 18.92 21.06 11.51
N ARG A 233 18.71 22.31 11.05
CA ARG A 233 19.80 23.14 10.49
C ARG A 233 20.89 23.49 11.49
N ALA A 234 20.60 23.45 12.79
CA ALA A 234 21.58 23.66 13.86
C ALA A 234 22.33 22.36 14.21
N GLY A 235 21.94 21.22 13.63
CA GLY A 235 22.51 19.91 13.91
C GLY A 235 21.86 19.20 15.11
N GLU A 236 20.80 19.75 15.69
CA GLU A 236 20.11 19.18 16.84
C GLU A 236 19.19 18.03 16.42
N ILE A 237 19.12 16.98 17.25
CA ILE A 237 18.26 15.82 16.96
C ILE A 237 16.80 16.25 17.05
N ILE A 238 16.04 15.95 16.00
CA ILE A 238 14.60 16.22 15.96
C ILE A 238 13.86 15.08 16.67
N PRO A 239 13.15 15.35 17.78
CA PRO A 239 12.33 14.37 18.49
C PRO A 239 11.25 13.75 17.59
N LEU A 240 10.87 12.50 17.85
CA LEU A 240 9.92 11.77 17.01
C LEU A 240 8.53 12.44 16.96
N ASP A 241 8.04 12.99 18.06
CA ASP A 241 6.75 13.71 18.13
C ASP A 241 6.69 14.91 17.17
N ARG A 242 7.83 15.58 16.96
CA ARG A 242 7.94 16.66 15.97
C ARG A 242 7.98 16.14 14.54
N ARG A 243 8.38 14.89 14.32
CA ARG A 243 8.46 14.29 12.98
C ARG A 243 7.07 13.99 12.40
N PHE A 244 6.07 13.72 13.23
CA PHE A 244 4.67 13.58 12.79
C PHE A 244 4.00 14.89 12.36
N LYS A 245 4.66 16.04 12.60
CA LYS A 245 4.09 17.37 12.42
C LYS A 245 4.67 18.17 11.25
N ALA A 246 5.60 17.61 10.48
CA ALA A 246 6.17 18.31 9.33
C ALA A 246 6.28 17.40 8.12
N HIS A 247 6.04 17.98 6.94
CA HIS A 247 6.09 17.26 5.67
C HIS A 247 7.52 16.97 5.20
N ASP A 248 8.49 17.72 5.72
CA ASP A 248 9.86 17.75 5.22
C ASP A 248 10.73 16.60 5.73
N TYR A 249 10.19 15.68 6.54
CA TYR A 249 10.94 14.56 7.06
C TYR A 249 10.76 13.32 6.18
N PRO A 250 11.83 12.83 5.53
CA PRO A 250 11.75 11.67 4.67
C PRO A 250 11.37 10.40 5.44
N LEU A 251 10.56 9.55 4.81
CA LEU A 251 10.22 8.22 5.30
C LEU A 251 11.05 7.17 4.60
N TYR A 252 11.68 6.25 5.33
CA TYR A 252 12.61 5.28 4.73
C TYR A 252 12.09 3.83 4.74
N ARG A 253 12.51 3.04 3.74
CA ARG A 253 12.03 1.66 3.50
C ARG A 253 12.48 0.61 4.52
N SER A 254 13.63 0.84 5.17
CA SER A 254 14.38 -0.16 5.95
C SER A 254 14.52 0.20 7.43
N VAL A 255 13.61 1.00 7.97
CA VAL A 255 13.71 1.55 9.32
C VAL A 255 12.46 1.22 10.12
N MET A 256 12.62 1.16 11.44
CA MET A 256 11.46 1.11 12.33
C MET A 256 10.63 2.39 12.13
N MET A 257 9.31 2.24 12.03
CA MET A 257 8.40 3.36 11.85
C MET A 257 7.54 3.54 13.10
N GLY A 258 7.39 4.79 13.52
CA GLY A 258 6.31 5.19 14.41
C GLY A 258 5.06 5.47 13.59
N VAL A 259 3.92 5.01 14.07
CA VAL A 259 2.62 5.24 13.44
C VAL A 259 1.67 5.81 14.47
N GLU A 260 1.09 6.96 14.17
CA GLU A 260 0.02 7.55 14.95
C GLU A 260 -1.23 7.61 14.07
N PRO A 261 -2.23 6.75 14.31
CA PRO A 261 -3.53 6.95 13.71
C PRO A 261 -4.12 8.21 14.34
N CYS A 262 -4.36 9.23 13.52
CA CYS A 262 -5.18 10.37 13.93
C CYS A 262 -6.65 9.92 13.89
N GLY A 263 -7.00 8.95 14.77
CA GLY A 263 -8.30 8.34 15.07
C GLY A 263 -9.32 8.13 13.94
N PRO A 264 -10.07 7.01 13.92
CA PRO A 264 -11.41 7.08 13.33
C PRO A 264 -12.20 8.07 14.17
N THR A 265 -12.66 9.15 13.58
CA THR A 265 -13.67 9.98 14.25
C THR A 265 -14.94 9.14 14.36
N LEU A 266 -15.11 8.42 15.48
CA LEU A 266 -16.41 7.96 15.94
C LEU A 266 -16.86 8.91 17.06
N ILE A 267 -17.42 10.06 16.67
CA ILE A 267 -18.20 10.87 17.60
C ILE A 267 -19.41 10.01 17.98
N HIS A 268 -19.49 9.59 19.24
CA HIS A 268 -20.64 8.89 19.80
C HIS A 268 -21.93 9.59 19.33
N ARG A 269 -22.72 8.91 18.50
CA ARG A 269 -24.06 9.30 18.01
C ARG A 269 -24.41 10.79 18.17
N ARG A 270 -23.74 11.65 17.39
CA ARG A 270 -24.29 12.92 16.90
C ARG A 270 -23.47 13.35 15.69
N ILE A 271 -24.03 13.13 14.51
CA ILE A 271 -23.62 13.81 13.29
C ILE A 271 -23.64 15.30 13.63
N THR A 272 -22.47 15.94 13.69
CA THR A 272 -22.39 17.40 13.77
C THR A 272 -22.02 17.87 12.38
N LEU A 273 -23.03 17.96 11.53
CA LEU A 273 -23.00 18.86 10.39
C LEU A 273 -22.73 20.27 10.94
N PRO A 274 -21.86 21.10 10.31
CA PRO A 274 -21.73 22.50 10.71
C PRO A 274 -23.11 23.18 10.71
N PRO A 275 -23.34 24.22 11.54
CA PRO A 275 -24.62 24.90 11.61
C PRO A 275 -25.15 25.24 10.21
N GLY A 276 -26.22 24.56 9.77
CA GLY A 276 -26.85 24.76 8.45
C GLY A 276 -26.59 23.70 7.38
N ALA A 277 -25.75 22.69 7.61
CA ALA A 277 -25.58 21.62 6.63
C ALA A 277 -26.75 20.62 6.68
N LYS A 278 -27.43 20.43 5.54
CA LYS A 278 -28.46 19.41 5.30
C LYS A 278 -27.82 18.27 4.51
N THR A 279 -27.92 17.03 5.01
CA THR A 279 -27.64 15.82 4.21
C THR A 279 -28.81 15.61 3.25
N GLY A 280 -28.51 15.28 2.00
CA GLY A 280 -29.52 14.92 1.00
C GLY A 280 -30.28 13.67 1.39
N TYR A 281 -31.40 13.86 2.09
CA TYR A 281 -32.63 13.10 2.01
C TYR A 281 -33.71 13.96 2.69
N ASP A 282 -34.48 14.71 1.90
CA ASP A 282 -35.73 15.31 2.38
C ASP A 282 -36.84 14.34 1.96
N PRO A 283 -37.52 13.65 2.89
CA PRO A 283 -38.68 12.86 2.54
C PRO A 283 -39.84 13.81 2.25
N LEU A 284 -40.17 13.94 0.96
CA LEU A 284 -41.56 14.15 0.54
C LEU A 284 -42.10 12.84 -0.02
#